data_AF-A0A920DX60-F1
#
_entry.id   AF-A0A920DX60-F1
#
_cell.length_a   1.000
_cell.length_b   1.000
_cell.length_c   1.000
_cell.angle_alpha   90.00
_cell.angle_beta   90.00
_cell.angle_gamma   90.00
#
_symmetry.space_group_name_H-M   'P 1'
#
loop_
_entity.id
_entity.type
_entity.pdbx_description
1 polymer ?
#
loop_
_entity_poly.entity_id
_entity_poly.type
_entity_poly.pdbx_seq_one_letter_code
_entity_poly.pdbx_strand_id
1 'polypeptide(L)' 'MKKHTLVLGHLEHELWFLGIQFGFCLQGAFMSRIFQTLGATKDEIPLLWIAAPLTGLIVQPIVGYLF' A
#
# COMPACT_ATOMS: atom_id res chain seq x y z
N MET A 1 16.53 21.05 26.39
CA MET A 1 15.64 19.88 26.55
C MET A 1 14.63 19.69 25.41
N LYS A 2 13.99 20.74 24.86
CA LYS A 2 12.96 20.59 23.79
C LYS A 2 13.41 19.93 22.47
N LYS A 3 14.69 20.01 22.11
CA LYS A 3 15.22 19.49 20.82
C LYS A 3 15.19 17.96 20.73
N HIS A 4 15.41 17.25 21.85
CA HIS A 4 15.36 15.78 21.87
C HIS A 4 13.92 15.25 21.73
N THR A 5 12.95 15.93 22.31
CA THR A 5 11.52 15.58 22.17
C THR A 5 11.03 15.75 20.73
N LEU A 6 11.53 16.77 20.01
CA LEU A 6 11.21 16.98 18.60
C LEU A 6 11.81 15.91 17.68
N VAL A 7 13.02 15.42 17.97
CA VAL A 7 13.66 14.34 17.22
C VAL A 7 12.91 13.02 17.42
N LEU A 8 12.50 12.71 18.67
CA LEU A 8 11.70 11.53 18.96
C LEU A 8 10.36 11.55 18.20
N GLY A 9 9.67 12.70 18.15
CA GLY A 9 8.44 12.83 17.37
C GLY A 9 8.61 12.59 15.87
N HIS A 10 9.73 13.01 15.27
CA HIS A 10 10.02 12.72 13.85
C HIS A 10 10.23 11.23 13.59
N LEU A 11 10.98 10.55 14.46
CA LEU A 11 11.27 9.13 14.33
C LEU A 11 10.00 8.27 14.42
N GLU A 12 9.04 8.66 15.27
CA GLU A 12 7.73 7.98 15.36
C GLU A 12 7.01 8.02 14.00
N HIS A 13 6.88 9.20 13.39
CA HIS A 13 6.23 9.36 12.09
C HIS A 13 6.92 8.57 10.97
N GLU A 14 8.25 8.55 10.96
CA GLU A 14 9.04 7.78 10.00
C GLU A 14 8.84 6.28 10.18
N LEU A 15 8.73 5.79 11.42
CA LEU A 15 8.48 4.38 11.71
C LEU A 15 7.06 3.96 11.31
N TRP A 16 6.07 4.82 11.54
CA TRP A 16 4.68 4.61 11.08
C TRP A 16 4.61 4.54 9.55
N PHE A 17 5.27 5.47 8.86
CA PHE A 17 5.33 5.46 7.40
C PHE A 17 6.07 4.22 6.88
N LEU A 18 7.21 3.86 7.50
CA LEU A 18 7.95 2.65 7.17
C LEU A 18 7.10 1.38 7.28
N GLY A 19 6.29 1.26 8.33
CA GLY A 19 5.38 0.12 8.52
C GLY A 19 4.36 -0.02 7.38
N ILE A 20 3.76 1.09 6.95
CA ILE A 20 2.80 1.13 5.83
C ILE A 20 3.49 0.71 4.53
N GLN A 21 4.66 1.29 4.23
CA GLN A 21 5.41 0.98 3.01
C GLN A 21 5.87 -0.48 2.98
N PHE A 22 6.27 -1.02 4.13
CA PHE A 22 6.62 -2.43 4.26
C PHE A 22 5.42 -3.35 3.97
N GLY A 23 4.25 -3.02 4.52
CA GLY A 23 3.00 -3.74 4.25
C GLY A 23 2.62 -3.74 2.77
N PHE A 24 2.73 -2.59 2.09
CA PHE A 24 2.47 -2.51 0.64
C PHE A 24 3.51 -3.28 -0.18
N CYS A 25 4.78 -3.25 0.21
CA CYS A 25 5.84 -4.01 -0.45
C CYS A 25 5.57 -5.52 -0.38
N LEU A 26 5.21 -6.04 0.80
CA LEU A 26 4.85 -7.45 0.97
C LEU A 26 3.63 -7.84 0.16
N GLN A 27 2.57 -7.01 0.16
CA GLN A 27 1.40 -7.25 -0.69
C GLN A 27 1.81 -7.32 -2.16
N GLY A 28 2.62 -6.38 -2.63
CA GLY A 28 3.12 -6.39 -4.01
C GLY A 28 3.95 -7.63 -4.35
N ALA A 29 4.78 -8.11 -3.43
CA ALA A 29 5.66 -9.26 -3.63
C ALA A 29 4.90 -10.60 -3.73
N PHE A 30 3.75 -10.73 -3.07
CA PHE A 30 3.02 -12.00 -2.97
C PHE A 30 1.66 -12.03 -3.68
N MET A 31 1.13 -10.89 -4.17
CA MET A 31 -0.22 -10.82 -4.73
C MET A 31 -0.48 -11.85 -5.84
N SER A 32 0.45 -11.98 -6.80
CA SER A 32 0.31 -12.95 -7.89
C SER A 32 0.24 -14.40 -7.40
N ARG A 33 0.96 -14.73 -6.31
CA ARG A 33 0.89 -16.07 -5.70
C ARG A 33 -0.44 -16.30 -5.00
N ILE A 34 -0.96 -15.28 -4.31
CA ILE A 34 -2.27 -15.35 -3.67
C ILE A 34 -3.35 -15.62 -4.73
N PHE A 35 -3.37 -14.87 -5.83
CA PHE A 35 -4.31 -15.11 -6.93
C PHE A 35 -4.21 -16.54 -7.50
N GLN A 36 -3.00 -17.06 -7.69
CA GLN A 36 -2.80 -18.43 -8.13
C GLN A 36 -3.33 -19.46 -7.12
N THR A 37 -3.13 -19.26 -5.82
CA THR A 37 -3.68 -20.14 -4.78
C THR A 37 -5.21 -20.10 -4.71
N LEU A 38 -5.83 -19.00 -5.18
CA LEU A 38 -7.27 -18.84 -5.29
C LEU A 38 -7.84 -19.42 -6.60
N GLY A 39 -7.02 -20.05 -7.44
CA GLY A 39 -7.43 -20.71 -8.67
C GLY A 39 -7.23 -19.90 -9.95
N ALA A 40 -6.63 -18.71 -9.88
CA ALA A 40 -6.32 -17.94 -11.08
C ALA A 40 -5.20 -18.60 -11.89
N THR A 41 -5.43 -18.75 -13.19
CA THR A 41 -4.42 -19.18 -14.16
C THR A 41 -3.39 -18.07 -14.39
N LYS A 42 -2.21 -18.42 -14.93
CA LYS A 42 -1.12 -17.44 -15.15
C LYS A 42 -1.54 -16.32 -16.10
N ASP A 43 -2.39 -16.63 -17.07
CA ASP A 43 -2.85 -15.69 -18.09
C ASP A 43 -3.88 -14.68 -17.55
N GLU A 44 -4.55 -15.01 -16.44
CA GLU A 44 -5.50 -14.11 -15.74
C GLU A 44 -4.80 -13.13 -14.80
N ILE A 45 -3.56 -13.42 -14.35
CA ILE A 45 -2.85 -12.59 -13.37
C ILE A 45 -2.70 -11.13 -13.83
N PRO A 46 -2.28 -10.81 -15.07
CA PRO A 46 -2.17 -9.42 -15.52
C PRO A 46 -3.49 -8.66 -15.45
N LEU A 47 -4.61 -9.33 -15.77
CA LEU A 47 -5.94 -8.74 -15.70
C LEU A 47 -6.35 -8.44 -14.26
N LEU A 48 -6.09 -9.35 -13.32
CA LEU A 48 -6.37 -9.15 -11.89
C LEU A 48 -5.58 -7.98 -11.31
N TRP A 49 -4.36 -7.73 -11.80
CA TRP A 49 -3.55 -6.58 -11.37
C TRP A 49 -4.11 -5.22 -11.78
N ILE A 50 -5.03 -5.15 -12.75
CA ILE A 50 -5.71 -3.91 -13.16
C ILE A 50 -6.67 -3.41 -12.07
N ALA A 51 -7.15 -4.29 -11.19
CA ALA A 51 -8.04 -3.90 -10.09
C ALA A 51 -7.42 -2.84 -9.17
N ALA A 52 -6.10 -2.92 -8.92
CA ALA A 52 -5.39 -1.96 -8.08
C ALA A 52 -5.38 -0.51 -8.65
N PRO A 53 -4.91 -0.25 -9.88
CA PRO A 53 -4.98 1.08 -10.46
C PRO A 53 -6.42 1.55 -10.69
N LEU A 54 -7.35 0.65 -11.04
CA LEU A 54 -8.76 1.02 -11.19
C LEU A 54 -9.37 1.53 -9.88
N THR A 55 -9.06 0.87 -8.77
CA THR A 55 -9.47 1.33 -7.44
C THR A 55 -8.84 2.68 -7.11
N GLY A 56 -7.56 2.89 -7.45
CA GLY A 56 -6.89 4.18 -7.30
C GLY A 56 -7.58 5.31 -8.07
N LEU A 57 -8.00 5.07 -9.31
CA LEU A 57 -8.71 6.06 -10.12
C LEU A 57 -10.06 6.48 -9.51
N ILE A 58 -10.72 5.59 -8.78
CA ILE A 58 -12.01 5.88 -8.13
C ILE A 58 -11.79 6.52 -6.76
N VAL A 59 -10.89 5.97 -5.95
CA VAL A 59 -10.70 6.40 -4.56
C VAL A 59 -9.97 7.73 -4.48
N GLN A 60 -8.96 7.96 -5.31
CA GLN A 60 -8.15 9.20 -5.28
C GLN A 60 -8.98 10.48 -5.41
N PRO A 61 -9.91 10.63 -6.38
CA PRO A 61 -10.73 11.85 -6.48
C PRO A 61 -11.72 12.00 -5.31
N ILE A 62 -12.22 10.89 -4.76
CA ILE A 62 -13.13 10.93 -3.61
C ILE A 62 -12.40 11.46 -2.39
N VAL A 63 -11.23 10.88 -2.08
CA VAL A 63 -10.41 11.31 -0.95
C VAL A 63 -9.94 12.75 -1.15
N GLY A 64 -9.48 13.11 -2.35
CA GLY A 64 -9.04 14.47 -2.65
C GLY A 64 -10.15 15.53 -2.64
N TYR A 65 -11.43 15.14 -2.72
CA TYR A 65 -12.56 16.06 -2.58
C TYR A 65 -13.02 16.20 -1.11
N LEU A 66 -12.90 15.13 -0.32
CA LEU A 66 -13.42 15.08 1.06
C LEU A 66 -12.44 15.58 2.13
N PHE A 67 -11.14 15.56 1.85
CA PHE A 67 -10.06 15.93 2.78
C PHE A 67 -9.17 17.02 2.20
#